data_AF-A0A258WRM5-F1
#
_entry.id   AF-A0A258WRM5-F1
#
_cell.length_a   1.000
_cell.length_b   1.000
_cell.length_c   1.000
_cell.angle_alpha   90.00
_cell.angle_beta   90.00
_cell.angle_gamma   90.00
#
_symmetry.space_group_name_H-M   'P 1'
#
loop_
_entity.id
_entity.type
_entity.pdbx_description
1 polymer ?
#
loop_
_entity_poly.entity_id
_entity_poly.type
_entity_poly.pdbx_seq_one_letter_code
_entity_poly.pdbx_strand_id
1 'polypeptide(L)'
;MKKIILIMMTLWSVTALHASELSEAYKKEYTFLQAQKSELQSRFIKEETQQKQDIGVAGEKLEALQAKLIEVSDELKVAQENLETVSKKAAEVSENSDTTSVVTMQAMAALKEYGLEMDESNKTTNLDKLTTAFAKSKALYEKLSSVRSEKGKFYLPSGKPVTAEIVKVGNVAAFGVSAEASGALAPAGEGQYKLWNAKEAADDAKALLSGEHPEDLNIFVYENLDKEVEFVKEKTFGDTLDAGGTIGYIILALGLLGLALIVIRAMLLSQNSSNVEDL
;
A
#
# COMPACT_ATOMS: atom_id res chain seq x y z
N MET A 1 -134.87 59.41 -15.01
CA MET A 1 -133.60 59.28 -15.76
C MET A 1 -132.43 60.03 -15.10
N LYS A 2 -132.21 59.91 -13.78
CA LYS A 2 -131.03 60.50 -13.09
C LYS A 2 -130.19 59.47 -12.33
N LYS A 3 -130.69 58.24 -12.12
CA LYS A 3 -129.99 57.17 -11.38
C LYS A 3 -129.11 56.26 -12.26
N ILE A 4 -129.34 56.22 -13.58
CA ILE A 4 -128.56 55.36 -14.51
C ILE A 4 -127.25 56.05 -14.96
N ILE A 5 -127.26 57.38 -15.10
CA ILE A 5 -126.06 58.14 -15.49
C ILE A 5 -125.01 58.19 -14.36
N LEU A 6 -125.45 58.16 -13.09
CA LEU A 6 -124.54 58.14 -11.94
C LEU A 6 -123.79 56.81 -11.82
N ILE A 7 -124.43 55.68 -12.15
CA ILE A 7 -123.84 54.33 -12.06
C ILE A 7 -122.84 54.08 -13.20
N MET A 8 -123.11 54.64 -14.39
CA MET A 8 -122.21 54.49 -15.55
C MET A 8 -120.94 55.36 -15.42
N MET A 9 -121.01 56.48 -14.71
CA MET A 9 -119.84 57.33 -14.44
C MET A 9 -118.94 56.78 -13.32
N THR A 10 -119.51 56.03 -12.37
CA THR A 10 -118.73 55.32 -11.34
C THR A 10 -118.05 54.05 -11.84
N LEU A 11 -118.53 53.42 -12.91
CA LEU A 11 -117.91 52.19 -13.45
C LEU A 11 -116.66 52.46 -14.32
N TRP A 12 -116.53 53.67 -14.90
CA TRP A 12 -115.37 54.05 -15.72
C TRP A 12 -114.17 54.56 -14.91
N SER A 13 -114.39 54.96 -13.65
CA SER A 13 -113.32 55.39 -12.75
C SER A 13 -112.57 54.21 -12.09
N VAL A 14 -113.22 53.05 -11.98
CA VAL A 14 -112.68 51.89 -11.26
C VAL A 14 -111.69 51.08 -12.10
N THR A 15 -111.81 51.09 -13.43
CA THR A 15 -110.89 50.39 -14.33
C THR A 15 -109.56 51.13 -14.55
N ALA A 16 -109.56 52.48 -14.45
CA ALA A 16 -108.34 53.28 -14.55
C ALA A 16 -107.46 53.20 -13.28
N LEU A 17 -108.06 53.00 -12.10
CA LEU A 17 -107.31 52.83 -10.85
C LEU A 17 -106.59 51.47 -10.75
N HIS A 18 -107.21 50.37 -11.19
CA HIS A 18 -106.55 49.04 -11.14
C HIS A 18 -105.43 48.85 -12.16
N ALA A 19 -105.50 49.53 -13.32
CA ALA A 19 -104.39 49.53 -14.30
C ALA A 19 -103.15 50.28 -13.77
N SER A 20 -103.35 51.30 -12.94
CA SER A 20 -102.29 52.04 -12.24
C SER A 20 -101.60 51.18 -11.19
N GLU A 21 -102.37 50.45 -10.39
CA GLU A 21 -101.88 49.65 -9.25
C GLU A 21 -101.05 48.44 -9.69
N LEU A 22 -101.48 47.74 -10.77
CA LEU A 22 -100.74 46.64 -11.36
C LEU A 22 -99.43 47.11 -12.01
N SER A 23 -99.48 48.22 -12.76
CA SER A 23 -98.31 48.89 -13.35
C SER A 23 -97.27 49.26 -12.29
N GLU A 24 -97.73 49.79 -11.15
CA GLU A 24 -96.86 50.21 -10.05
C GLU A 24 -96.23 49.00 -9.32
N ALA A 25 -96.98 47.91 -9.14
CA ALA A 25 -96.46 46.65 -8.62
C ALA A 25 -95.38 46.04 -9.53
N TYR A 26 -95.60 45.99 -10.85
CA TYR A 26 -94.61 45.53 -11.82
C TYR A 26 -93.36 46.41 -11.83
N LYS A 27 -93.51 47.73 -11.70
CA LYS A 27 -92.37 48.66 -11.63
C LYS A 27 -91.56 48.44 -10.35
N LYS A 28 -92.22 48.13 -9.23
CA LYS A 28 -91.58 47.80 -7.95
C LYS A 28 -90.85 46.45 -7.99
N GLU A 29 -91.45 45.42 -8.59
CA GLU A 29 -90.80 44.12 -8.80
C GLU A 29 -89.64 44.23 -9.78
N TYR A 30 -89.81 44.95 -10.88
CA TYR A 30 -88.75 45.18 -11.85
C TYR A 30 -87.54 45.89 -11.23
N THR A 31 -87.77 46.95 -10.43
CA THR A 31 -86.69 47.65 -9.73
C THR A 31 -86.03 46.78 -8.67
N PHE A 32 -86.77 45.92 -7.98
CA PHE A 32 -86.23 44.94 -7.04
C PHE A 32 -85.38 43.86 -7.73
N LEU A 33 -85.86 43.29 -8.84
CA LEU A 33 -85.09 42.33 -9.64
C LEU A 33 -83.86 42.98 -10.27
N GLN A 34 -83.96 44.24 -10.71
CA GLN A 34 -82.83 44.98 -11.25
C GLN A 34 -81.78 45.26 -10.17
N ALA A 35 -82.21 45.58 -8.94
CA ALA A 35 -81.33 45.73 -7.79
C ALA A 35 -80.66 44.40 -7.40
N GLN A 36 -81.40 43.29 -7.33
CA GLN A 36 -80.82 41.95 -7.08
C GLN A 36 -79.83 41.53 -8.16
N LYS A 37 -80.16 41.77 -9.43
CA LYS A 37 -79.26 41.48 -10.55
C LYS A 37 -77.97 42.30 -10.41
N SER A 38 -78.07 43.59 -10.10
CA SER A 38 -76.92 44.46 -9.89
C SER A 38 -76.07 44.03 -8.69
N GLU A 39 -76.71 43.64 -7.57
CA GLU A 39 -76.01 43.13 -6.39
C GLU A 39 -75.29 41.81 -6.67
N LEU A 40 -75.97 40.84 -7.31
CA LEU A 40 -75.37 39.56 -7.68
C LEU A 40 -74.21 39.76 -8.68
N GLN A 41 -74.35 40.65 -9.65
CA GLN A 41 -73.26 41.01 -10.55
C GLN A 41 -72.08 41.62 -9.79
N SER A 42 -72.34 42.49 -8.81
CA SER A 42 -71.27 43.07 -7.98
C SER A 42 -70.57 42.03 -7.11
N ARG A 43 -71.31 41.08 -6.51
CA ARG A 43 -70.73 39.99 -5.73
C ARG A 43 -69.93 39.05 -6.61
N PHE A 44 -70.44 38.71 -7.79
CA PHE A 44 -69.74 37.88 -8.77
C PHE A 44 -68.41 38.50 -9.18
N ILE A 45 -68.38 39.79 -9.55
CA ILE A 45 -67.14 40.49 -9.92
C ILE A 45 -66.16 40.52 -8.74
N LYS A 46 -66.66 40.79 -7.52
CA LYS A 46 -65.83 40.82 -6.32
C LYS A 46 -65.21 39.46 -6.02
N GLU A 47 -66.00 38.39 -6.13
CA GLU A 47 -65.56 37.02 -5.89
C GLU A 47 -64.60 36.53 -6.98
N GLU A 48 -64.85 36.84 -8.24
CA GLU A 48 -63.94 36.56 -9.35
C GLU A 48 -62.58 37.28 -9.16
N THR A 49 -62.61 38.53 -8.72
CA THR A 49 -61.40 39.32 -8.44
C THR A 49 -60.63 38.75 -7.26
N GLN A 50 -61.32 38.41 -6.17
CA GLN A 50 -60.73 37.78 -4.99
C GLN A 50 -60.10 36.43 -5.35
N GLN A 51 -60.79 35.61 -6.14
CA GLN A 51 -60.29 34.30 -6.55
C GLN A 51 -59.05 34.42 -7.44
N LYS A 52 -59.01 35.38 -8.37
CA LYS A 52 -57.81 35.67 -9.17
C LYS A 52 -56.64 36.11 -8.28
N GLN A 53 -56.91 36.92 -7.26
CA GLN A 53 -55.89 37.35 -6.31
C GLN A 53 -55.37 36.17 -5.48
N ASP A 54 -56.25 35.33 -4.94
CA ASP A 54 -55.89 34.17 -4.11
C ASP A 54 -55.08 33.14 -4.92
N ILE A 55 -55.46 32.90 -6.19
CA ILE A 55 -54.70 32.05 -7.11
C ILE A 55 -53.31 32.64 -7.38
N GLY A 56 -53.20 33.96 -7.58
CA GLY A 56 -51.93 34.64 -7.76
C GLY A 56 -51.00 34.47 -6.55
N VAL A 57 -51.51 34.71 -5.33
CA VAL A 57 -50.74 34.56 -4.08
C VAL A 57 -50.32 33.10 -3.85
N ALA A 58 -51.18 32.14 -4.17
CA ALA A 58 -50.84 30.72 -4.08
C ALA A 58 -49.76 30.33 -5.10
N GLY A 59 -49.84 30.88 -6.33
CA GLY A 59 -48.83 30.71 -7.37
C GLY A 59 -47.46 31.26 -6.97
N GLU A 60 -47.40 32.49 -6.44
CA GLU A 60 -46.17 33.09 -5.95
C GLU A 60 -45.53 32.26 -4.81
N LYS A 61 -46.34 31.76 -3.88
CA LYS A 61 -45.85 30.87 -2.81
C LYS A 61 -45.31 29.56 -3.35
N LEU A 62 -45.96 28.99 -4.37
CA LEU A 62 -45.51 27.75 -5.02
C LEU A 62 -44.16 27.97 -5.71
N GLU A 63 -44.01 29.06 -6.47
CA GLU A 63 -42.75 29.42 -7.13
C GLU A 63 -41.63 29.64 -6.10
N ALA A 64 -41.90 30.36 -5.01
CA ALA A 64 -40.93 30.57 -3.93
C ALA A 64 -40.51 29.25 -3.26
N LEU A 65 -41.46 28.34 -3.01
CA LEU A 65 -41.17 27.00 -2.45
C LEU A 65 -40.37 26.13 -3.43
N GLN A 66 -40.68 26.19 -4.72
CA GLN A 66 -39.93 25.47 -5.76
C GLN A 66 -38.50 26.01 -5.87
N ALA A 67 -38.32 27.32 -5.88
CA ALA A 67 -37.00 27.95 -5.88
C ALA A 67 -36.17 27.52 -4.66
N LYS A 68 -36.79 27.53 -3.47
CA LYS A 68 -36.13 27.06 -2.24
C LYS A 68 -35.80 25.58 -2.27
N LEU A 69 -36.66 24.74 -2.86
CA LEU A 69 -36.37 23.31 -3.01
C LEU A 69 -35.15 23.08 -3.91
N ILE A 70 -35.04 23.84 -5.00
CA ILE A 70 -33.89 23.78 -5.91
C ILE A 70 -32.61 24.21 -5.17
N GLU A 71 -32.66 25.34 -4.46
CA GLU A 71 -31.54 25.84 -3.64
C GLU A 71 -31.06 24.80 -2.63
N VAL A 72 -31.97 24.24 -1.84
CA VAL A 72 -31.66 23.20 -0.85
C VAL A 72 -31.12 21.92 -1.51
N SER A 73 -31.63 21.56 -2.69
CA SER A 73 -31.14 20.41 -3.46
C SER A 73 -29.72 20.63 -3.97
N ASP A 74 -29.40 21.84 -4.44
CA ASP A 74 -28.07 22.21 -4.90
C ASP A 74 -27.08 22.27 -3.73
N GLU A 75 -27.47 22.86 -2.60
CA GLU A 75 -26.67 22.85 -1.37
C GLU A 75 -26.40 21.42 -0.88
N LEU A 76 -27.41 20.55 -0.90
CA LEU A 76 -27.27 19.14 -0.53
C LEU A 76 -26.28 18.42 -1.45
N LYS A 77 -26.36 18.67 -2.77
CA LYS A 77 -25.45 18.08 -3.74
C LYS A 77 -24.01 18.51 -3.48
N VAL A 78 -23.78 19.81 -3.27
CA VAL A 78 -22.45 20.35 -2.94
C VAL A 78 -21.93 19.77 -1.61
N ALA A 79 -22.80 19.65 -0.60
CA ALA A 79 -22.43 19.06 0.68
C ALA A 79 -22.04 17.57 0.54
N GLN A 80 -22.75 16.81 -0.32
CA GLN A 80 -22.43 15.42 -0.61
C GLN A 80 -21.09 15.27 -1.33
N GLU A 81 -20.82 16.07 -2.38
CA GLU A 81 -19.54 16.08 -3.10
C GLU A 81 -18.37 16.45 -2.18
N ASN A 82 -18.57 17.42 -1.29
CA ASN A 82 -17.58 17.78 -0.28
C ASN A 82 -17.34 16.65 0.72
N LEU A 83 -18.39 15.99 1.20
CA LEU A 83 -18.29 14.86 2.12
C LEU A 83 -17.52 13.69 1.50
N GLU A 84 -17.80 13.37 0.23
CA GLU A 84 -17.07 12.35 -0.53
C GLU A 84 -15.59 12.71 -0.68
N THR A 85 -15.28 13.97 -1.00
CA THR A 85 -13.90 14.43 -1.14
C THR A 85 -13.14 14.36 0.19
N VAL A 86 -13.77 14.79 1.29
CA VAL A 86 -13.17 14.76 2.63
C VAL A 86 -12.99 13.32 3.12
N SER A 87 -13.97 12.44 2.90
CA SER A 87 -13.87 11.04 3.30
C SER A 87 -12.76 10.31 2.55
N LYS A 88 -12.62 10.56 1.25
CA LYS A 88 -11.51 10.04 0.44
C LYS A 88 -10.15 10.51 0.96
N LYS A 89 -9.98 11.80 1.22
CA LYS A 89 -8.73 12.35 1.80
C LYS A 89 -8.44 11.79 3.19
N ALA A 90 -9.45 11.61 4.02
CA ALA A 90 -9.28 11.01 5.35
C ALA A 90 -8.82 9.55 5.26
N ALA A 91 -9.37 8.78 4.32
CA ALA A 91 -8.92 7.41 4.06
C ALA A 91 -7.46 7.37 3.58
N GLU A 92 -7.09 8.22 2.62
CA GLU A 92 -5.70 8.33 2.11
C GLU A 92 -4.71 8.72 3.24
N VAL A 93 -5.09 9.65 4.11
CA VAL A 93 -4.26 10.06 5.26
C VAL A 93 -4.09 8.91 6.26
N SER A 94 -5.17 8.16 6.53
CA SER A 94 -5.11 6.99 7.42
C SER A 94 -4.19 5.91 6.85
N GLU A 95 -4.34 5.56 5.58
CA GLU A 95 -3.53 4.55 4.90
C GLU A 95 -2.04 4.95 4.84
N ASN A 96 -1.76 6.21 4.55
CA ASN A 96 -0.40 6.74 4.59
C ASN A 96 0.19 6.75 6.01
N SER A 97 -0.62 7.05 7.03
CA SER A 97 -0.20 6.97 8.43
C SER A 97 0.17 5.54 8.83
N ASP A 98 -0.63 4.56 8.40
CA ASP A 98 -0.36 3.15 8.68
C ASP A 98 0.91 2.68 7.97
N THR A 99 1.06 3.04 6.69
CA THR A 99 2.26 2.73 5.89
C THR A 99 3.52 3.34 6.52
N THR A 100 3.48 4.62 6.87
CA THR A 100 4.62 5.29 7.50
C THR A 100 4.94 4.70 8.87
N SER A 101 3.94 4.27 9.64
CA SER A 101 4.15 3.59 10.92
C SER A 101 4.87 2.25 10.74
N VAL A 102 4.44 1.43 9.77
CA VAL A 102 5.07 0.14 9.45
C VAL A 102 6.52 0.34 9.02
N VAL A 103 6.79 1.27 8.10
CA VAL A 103 8.15 1.56 7.63
C VAL A 103 9.03 2.09 8.77
N THR A 104 8.46 2.91 9.67
CA THR A 104 9.18 3.41 10.85
C THR A 104 9.59 2.26 11.77
N MET A 105 8.69 1.33 12.06
CA MET A 105 8.99 0.15 12.89
C MET A 105 10.07 -0.73 12.26
N GLN A 106 10.01 -0.96 10.94
CA GLN A 106 11.03 -1.73 10.23
C GLN A 106 12.41 -1.07 10.30
N ALA A 107 12.46 0.26 10.09
CA ALA A 107 13.71 1.01 10.20
C ALA A 107 14.30 0.95 11.62
N MET A 108 13.45 1.05 12.64
CA MET A 108 13.85 0.92 14.04
C MET A 108 14.40 -0.48 14.36
N ALA A 109 13.73 -1.53 13.91
CA ALA A 109 14.18 -2.91 14.11
C ALA A 109 15.55 -3.16 13.45
N ALA A 110 15.72 -2.73 12.19
CA ALA A 110 16.98 -2.86 11.48
C ALA A 110 18.13 -2.09 12.15
N LEU A 111 17.88 -0.86 12.62
CA LEU A 111 18.89 -0.06 13.33
C LEU A 111 19.26 -0.67 14.69
N LYS A 112 18.30 -1.32 15.37
CA LYS A 112 18.52 -2.00 16.65
C LYS A 112 19.51 -3.16 16.55
N GLU A 113 19.52 -3.90 15.44
CA GLU A 113 20.51 -4.98 15.20
C GLU A 113 21.95 -4.46 15.21
N TYR A 114 22.15 -3.18 14.84
CA TYR A 114 23.45 -2.51 14.88
C TYR A 114 23.69 -1.70 16.17
N GLY A 115 22.84 -1.88 17.19
CA GLY A 115 22.94 -1.19 18.48
C GLY A 115 22.54 0.29 18.43
N LEU A 116 21.87 0.75 17.38
CA LEU A 116 21.42 2.13 17.23
C LEU A 116 19.97 2.25 17.73
N GLU A 117 19.81 2.58 19.00
CA GLU A 117 18.48 2.80 19.58
C GLU A 117 17.82 4.08 19.05
N MET A 118 16.51 4.03 18.90
CA MET A 118 15.66 5.09 18.40
C MET A 118 14.61 5.46 19.45
N ASP A 119 14.10 6.68 19.40
CA ASP A 119 13.01 7.10 20.28
C ASP A 119 11.71 6.37 19.93
N GLU A 120 11.27 5.49 20.83
CA GLU A 120 9.99 4.79 20.75
C GLU A 120 8.82 5.61 21.28
N SER A 121 9.06 6.78 21.88
CA SER A 121 8.00 7.58 22.50
C SER A 121 7.00 8.13 21.47
N ASN A 122 5.76 8.35 21.93
CA ASN A 122 4.71 9.01 21.13
C ASN A 122 4.87 10.53 21.04
N LYS A 123 6.02 11.08 21.45
CA LYS A 123 6.27 12.53 21.44
C LYS A 123 6.76 13.05 20.09
N THR A 124 7.30 12.16 19.26
CA THR A 124 7.86 12.48 17.94
C THR A 124 6.96 11.92 16.85
N THR A 125 6.81 12.66 15.75
CA THR A 125 6.00 12.19 14.61
C THR A 125 6.74 11.07 13.86
N ASN A 126 6.01 10.23 13.12
CA ASN A 126 6.64 9.21 12.27
C ASN A 126 7.62 9.83 11.27
N LEU A 127 7.32 11.03 10.76
CA LEU A 127 8.22 11.75 9.84
C LEU A 127 9.56 12.11 10.51
N ASP A 128 9.53 12.58 11.76
CA ASP A 128 10.75 12.90 12.51
C ASP A 128 11.57 11.63 12.81
N LYS A 129 10.88 10.55 13.18
CA LYS A 129 11.49 9.23 13.41
C LYS A 129 12.15 8.71 12.13
N LEU A 130 11.48 8.76 10.99
CA LEU A 130 12.05 8.36 9.70
C LEU A 130 13.22 9.23 9.27
N THR A 131 13.14 10.55 9.48
CA THR A 131 14.24 11.47 9.18
C THR A 131 15.49 11.14 10.02
N THR A 132 15.27 10.87 11.30
CA THR A 132 16.34 10.44 12.22
C THR A 132 16.89 9.08 11.83
N ALA A 133 16.03 8.11 11.50
CA ALA A 133 16.43 6.80 11.04
C ALA A 133 17.29 6.91 9.79
N PHE A 134 16.89 7.72 8.82
CA PHE A 134 17.63 7.91 7.57
C PHE A 134 19.01 8.53 7.81
N ALA A 135 19.10 9.54 8.69
CA ALA A 135 20.37 10.14 9.07
C ALA A 135 21.31 9.13 9.76
N LYS A 136 20.78 8.32 10.69
CA LYS A 136 21.54 7.25 11.36
C LYS A 136 21.96 6.16 10.38
N SER A 137 21.07 5.73 9.50
CA SER A 137 21.35 4.74 8.45
C SER A 137 22.44 5.22 7.49
N LYS A 138 22.44 6.51 7.12
CA LYS A 138 23.50 7.09 6.30
C LYS A 138 24.87 7.00 7.00
N ALA A 139 24.94 7.41 8.26
CA ALA A 139 26.19 7.31 9.03
C ALA A 139 26.64 5.85 9.21
N LEU A 140 25.69 4.94 9.43
CA LEU A 140 25.96 3.51 9.51
C LEU A 140 26.49 2.97 8.17
N TYR A 141 25.88 3.35 7.05
CA TYR A 141 26.31 2.97 5.72
C TYR A 141 27.74 3.43 5.44
N GLU A 142 28.08 4.69 5.75
CA GLU A 142 29.44 5.21 5.59
C GLU A 142 30.45 4.37 6.40
N LYS A 143 30.12 4.03 7.66
CA LYS A 143 30.95 3.16 8.49
C LYS A 143 31.09 1.73 7.91
N LEU A 144 29.97 1.14 7.50
CA LEU A 144 29.90 -0.25 7.03
C LEU A 144 30.38 -0.44 5.59
N SER A 145 30.55 0.62 4.81
CA SER A 145 31.15 0.59 3.47
C SER A 145 32.65 0.90 3.48
N SER A 146 33.16 1.46 4.58
CA SER A 146 34.58 1.77 4.74
C SER A 146 35.45 0.54 5.05
N VAL A 147 36.74 0.65 4.73
CA VAL A 147 37.76 -0.24 5.26
C VAL A 147 38.17 0.27 6.65
N ARG A 148 38.09 -0.58 7.66
CA ARG A 148 38.37 -0.19 9.06
C ARG A 148 39.11 -1.29 9.81
N SER A 149 39.95 -0.88 10.75
CA SER A 149 40.68 -1.80 11.62
C SER A 149 40.10 -1.78 13.03
N GLU A 150 39.86 -2.95 13.60
CA GLU A 150 39.38 -3.13 14.97
C GLU A 150 40.15 -4.25 15.68
N LYS A 151 40.38 -4.11 16.98
CA LYS A 151 40.97 -5.19 17.77
C LYS A 151 39.92 -6.25 18.05
N GLY A 152 40.25 -7.50 17.80
CA GLY A 152 39.34 -8.62 17.98
C GLY A 152 40.04 -9.94 18.20
N LYS A 153 39.29 -11.02 18.04
CA LYS A 153 39.78 -12.39 18.13
C LYS A 153 39.28 -13.20 16.93
N PHE A 154 40.11 -14.12 16.45
CA PHE A 154 39.69 -15.13 15.50
C PHE A 154 40.27 -16.49 15.90
N TYR A 155 39.65 -17.56 15.40
CA TYR A 155 40.04 -18.93 15.67
C TYR A 155 40.94 -19.44 14.54
N LEU A 156 42.07 -20.03 14.90
CA LEU A 156 42.91 -20.77 13.96
C LEU A 156 42.17 -22.04 13.47
N PRO A 157 42.62 -22.68 12.38
CA PRO A 157 42.07 -23.97 11.94
C PRO A 157 42.18 -25.07 13.01
N SER A 158 43.06 -24.90 14.00
CA SER A 158 43.19 -25.77 15.17
C SER A 158 42.13 -25.52 16.26
N GLY A 159 41.26 -24.52 16.09
CA GLY A 159 40.29 -24.09 17.10
C GLY A 159 40.88 -23.22 18.22
N LYS A 160 42.18 -22.87 18.16
CA LYS A 160 42.81 -21.98 19.15
C LYS A 160 42.38 -20.51 18.89
N PRO A 161 41.86 -19.79 19.90
CA PRO A 161 41.58 -18.35 19.77
C PRO A 161 42.89 -17.54 19.81
N VAL A 162 43.01 -16.57 18.91
CA VAL A 162 44.14 -15.65 18.83
C VAL A 162 43.64 -14.22 18.86
N THR A 163 44.28 -13.37 19.66
CA THR A 163 44.01 -11.93 19.68
C THR A 163 44.72 -11.28 18.50
N ALA A 164 43.98 -10.50 17.71
CA ALA A 164 44.44 -9.99 16.44
C ALA A 164 43.86 -8.61 16.13
N GLU A 165 44.46 -7.96 15.15
CA GLU A 165 43.86 -6.83 14.49
C GLU A 165 43.04 -7.32 13.30
N ILE A 166 41.76 -6.96 13.27
CA ILE A 166 40.82 -7.35 12.23
C ILE A 166 40.58 -6.15 11.32
N VAL A 167 40.96 -6.29 10.05
CA VAL A 167 40.67 -5.31 9.02
C VAL A 167 39.39 -5.72 8.31
N LYS A 168 38.32 -4.95 8.52
CA LYS A 168 37.03 -5.15 7.86
C LYS A 168 37.06 -4.43 6.53
N VAL A 169 36.68 -5.14 5.47
CA VAL A 169 36.44 -4.54 4.15
C VAL A 169 34.94 -4.45 3.97
N GLY A 170 34.40 -3.27 4.31
CA GLY A 170 32.97 -3.05 4.40
C GLY A 170 32.29 -3.92 5.48
N ASN A 171 31.11 -4.45 5.16
CA ASN A 171 30.36 -5.37 6.03
C ASN A 171 30.42 -6.83 5.57
N VAL A 172 31.09 -7.10 4.45
CA VAL A 172 30.98 -8.36 3.72
C VAL A 172 32.22 -9.24 3.85
N ALA A 173 33.32 -8.71 4.38
CA ALA A 173 34.58 -9.42 4.47
C ALA A 173 35.47 -8.89 5.59
N ALA A 174 36.39 -9.74 6.04
CA ALA A 174 37.35 -9.42 7.09
C ALA A 174 38.69 -10.14 6.88
N PHE A 175 39.77 -9.48 7.26
CA PHE A 175 41.12 -10.04 7.33
C PHE A 175 41.63 -9.95 8.76
N GLY A 176 42.38 -10.94 9.19
CA GLY A 176 43.00 -10.98 10.51
C GLY A 176 44.51 -10.90 10.39
N VAL A 177 45.15 -10.10 11.24
CA VAL A 177 46.60 -10.02 11.37
C VAL A 177 46.98 -10.22 12.83
N SER A 178 47.78 -11.24 13.09
CA SER A 178 48.33 -11.56 14.41
C SER A 178 49.80 -11.99 14.28
N ALA A 179 50.48 -12.11 15.42
CA ALA A 179 51.85 -12.63 15.45
C ALA A 179 51.94 -14.11 15.02
N GLU A 180 50.86 -14.89 15.19
CA GLU A 180 50.85 -16.33 14.88
C GLU A 180 50.41 -16.62 13.44
N ALA A 181 49.42 -15.86 12.93
CA ALA A 181 48.86 -16.04 11.60
C ALA A 181 48.24 -14.75 11.05
N SER A 182 48.20 -14.64 9.71
CA SER A 182 47.52 -13.55 9.01
C SER A 182 46.76 -14.12 7.80
N GLY A 183 45.62 -13.53 7.42
CA GLY A 183 44.88 -13.94 6.22
C GLY A 183 43.39 -13.57 6.26
N ALA A 184 42.65 -14.06 5.27
CA ALA A 184 41.21 -13.85 5.17
C ALA A 184 40.46 -14.63 6.25
N LEU A 185 39.38 -14.02 6.77
CA LEU A 185 38.55 -14.60 7.82
C LEU A 185 37.18 -15.02 7.25
N ALA A 186 36.73 -16.19 7.69
CA ALA A 186 35.39 -16.70 7.43
C ALA A 186 34.56 -16.75 8.73
N PRO A 187 33.21 -16.81 8.63
CA PRO A 187 32.34 -17.03 9.77
C PRO A 187 32.64 -18.35 10.50
N ALA A 188 32.84 -18.27 11.81
CA ALA A 188 32.96 -19.41 12.72
C ALA A 188 31.64 -19.72 13.47
N GLY A 189 30.58 -18.95 13.20
CA GLY A 189 29.33 -19.01 13.94
C GLY A 189 29.33 -18.08 15.16
N GLU A 190 28.13 -17.77 15.67
CA GLU A 190 27.91 -16.94 16.87
C GLU A 190 28.70 -15.61 16.87
N GLY A 191 28.79 -14.96 15.72
CA GLY A 191 29.50 -13.67 15.59
C GLY A 191 31.02 -13.78 15.61
N GLN A 192 31.58 -14.99 15.53
CA GLN A 192 33.02 -15.22 15.58
C GLN A 192 33.64 -15.43 14.20
N TYR A 193 34.95 -15.23 14.12
CA TYR A 193 35.76 -15.44 12.92
C TYR A 193 36.68 -16.64 13.05
N LYS A 194 36.93 -17.32 11.93
CA LYS A 194 38.02 -18.27 11.79
C LYS A 194 38.89 -17.96 10.59
N LEU A 195 40.16 -18.33 10.68
CA LEU A 195 41.12 -18.14 9.60
C LEU A 195 40.81 -19.09 8.45
N TRP A 196 40.63 -18.54 7.24
CA TRP A 196 40.27 -19.28 6.03
C TRP A 196 41.49 -19.54 5.13
N ASN A 197 41.96 -18.52 4.41
CA ASN A 197 43.08 -18.62 3.47
C ASN A 197 44.33 -17.95 4.04
N ALA A 198 45.01 -18.62 4.98
CA ALA A 198 46.14 -18.05 5.69
C ALA A 198 47.37 -17.77 4.80
N LYS A 199 47.57 -18.54 3.72
CA LYS A 199 48.82 -18.47 2.94
C LYS A 199 48.70 -17.50 1.78
N GLU A 200 47.56 -17.54 1.09
CA GLU A 200 47.27 -16.76 -0.10
C GLU A 200 46.90 -15.31 0.26
N ALA A 201 46.22 -15.10 1.39
CA ALA A 201 45.70 -13.79 1.79
C ALA A 201 46.53 -13.08 2.87
N ALA A 202 47.69 -13.63 3.28
CA ALA A 202 48.50 -13.03 4.35
C ALA A 202 49.10 -11.69 3.95
N ASP A 203 49.55 -11.55 2.71
CA ASP A 203 50.13 -10.30 2.22
C ASP A 203 49.03 -9.24 2.03
N ASP A 204 47.88 -9.63 1.48
CA ASP A 204 46.69 -8.78 1.39
C ASP A 204 46.23 -8.27 2.77
N ALA A 205 46.21 -9.14 3.78
CA ALA A 205 45.84 -8.77 5.15
C ALA A 205 46.78 -7.72 5.75
N LYS A 206 48.09 -7.84 5.50
CA LYS A 206 49.09 -6.88 5.98
C LYS A 206 49.04 -5.56 5.21
N ALA A 207 48.85 -5.62 3.90
CA ALA A 207 48.70 -4.44 3.03
C ALA A 207 47.45 -3.63 3.43
N LEU A 208 46.31 -4.30 3.63
CA LEU A 208 45.11 -3.63 4.11
C LEU A 208 45.27 -3.04 5.51
N LEU A 209 46.07 -3.67 6.38
CA LEU A 209 46.38 -3.14 7.71
C LEU A 209 47.29 -1.90 7.64
N SER A 210 48.23 -1.83 6.69
CA SER A 210 49.07 -0.65 6.46
C SER A 210 48.33 0.49 5.72
N GLY A 211 47.09 0.27 5.30
CA GLY A 211 46.29 1.23 4.53
C GLY A 211 46.58 1.20 3.02
N GLU A 212 47.27 0.17 2.54
CA GLU A 212 47.45 -0.09 1.12
C GLU A 212 46.20 -0.79 0.55
N HIS A 213 45.92 -0.51 -0.72
CA HIS A 213 44.75 -1.04 -1.43
C HIS A 213 45.25 -1.88 -2.62
N PRO A 214 45.46 -3.20 -2.43
CA PRO A 214 45.86 -4.11 -3.50
C PRO A 214 44.85 -4.13 -4.65
N GLU A 215 45.31 -4.32 -5.89
CA GLU A 215 44.43 -4.45 -7.06
C GLU A 215 43.64 -5.77 -7.02
N ASP A 216 44.27 -6.84 -6.55
CA ASP A 216 43.67 -8.16 -6.38
C ASP A 216 43.65 -8.52 -4.89
N LEU A 217 42.52 -9.06 -4.41
CA LEU A 217 42.34 -9.46 -3.01
C LEU A 217 41.87 -10.91 -2.91
N ASN A 218 42.61 -11.73 -2.18
CA ASN A 218 42.21 -13.09 -1.81
C ASN A 218 41.21 -13.04 -0.64
N ILE A 219 39.99 -12.63 -0.95
CA ILE A 219 38.95 -12.30 0.04
C ILE A 219 37.96 -13.46 0.24
N PHE A 220 37.47 -13.62 1.47
CA PHE A 220 36.30 -14.44 1.77
C PHE A 220 35.10 -13.52 2.01
N VAL A 221 34.05 -13.66 1.20
CA VAL A 221 32.84 -12.87 1.29
C VAL A 221 31.77 -13.65 2.06
N TYR A 222 31.16 -13.01 3.06
CA TYR A 222 30.08 -13.57 3.87
C TYR A 222 28.90 -12.59 3.99
N GLU A 223 27.72 -13.14 4.25
CA GLU A 223 26.50 -12.36 4.49
C GLU A 223 26.28 -12.07 5.98
N ASN A 224 26.52 -13.08 6.83
CA ASN A 224 26.43 -12.95 8.28
C ASN A 224 27.52 -13.80 8.98
N LEU A 225 27.68 -13.58 10.27
CA LEU A 225 28.65 -14.30 11.11
C LEU A 225 28.02 -15.42 11.94
N ASP A 226 26.70 -15.59 11.87
CA ASP A 226 25.96 -16.50 12.74
C ASP A 226 26.08 -17.95 12.30
N LYS A 227 26.19 -18.19 10.98
CA LYS A 227 26.35 -19.52 10.42
C LYS A 227 27.81 -19.81 10.13
N GLU A 228 28.33 -20.89 10.74
CA GLU A 228 29.68 -21.36 10.47
C GLU A 228 29.83 -21.88 9.03
N VAL A 229 30.98 -21.56 8.41
CA VAL A 229 31.35 -22.08 7.07
C VAL A 229 32.34 -23.22 7.23
N GLU A 230 31.97 -24.45 6.89
CA GLU A 230 32.92 -25.58 6.96
C GLU A 230 33.90 -25.60 5.78
N PHE A 231 35.15 -25.96 6.05
CA PHE A 231 36.13 -26.25 5.01
C PHE A 231 35.73 -27.55 4.30
N VAL A 232 35.11 -27.42 3.13
CA VAL A 232 34.95 -28.56 2.23
C VAL A 232 36.32 -28.87 1.64
N LYS A 233 37.10 -29.71 2.32
CA LYS A 233 38.30 -30.29 1.72
C LYS A 233 37.86 -31.04 0.46
N GLU A 234 38.46 -30.71 -0.68
CA GLU A 234 38.28 -31.50 -1.89
C GLU A 234 38.67 -32.94 -1.55
N LYS A 235 37.70 -33.87 -1.73
CA LYS A 235 37.95 -35.28 -1.46
C LYS A 235 39.04 -35.74 -2.39
N THR A 236 40.21 -36.05 -1.84
CA THR A 236 41.27 -36.63 -2.65
C THR A 236 40.87 -38.07 -2.99
N PHE A 237 41.39 -38.64 -4.08
CA PHE A 237 41.16 -40.06 -4.43
C PHE A 237 41.48 -41.01 -3.26
N GLY A 238 42.48 -40.65 -2.42
CA GLY A 238 42.80 -41.34 -1.17
C GLY A 238 41.67 -41.27 -0.13
N ASP A 239 41.11 -40.09 0.12
CA ASP A 239 39.98 -39.92 1.06
C ASP A 239 38.73 -40.70 0.63
N THR A 240 38.55 -40.87 -0.68
CA THR A 240 37.45 -41.68 -1.25
C THR A 240 37.69 -43.18 -1.04
N LEU A 241 38.95 -43.63 -1.12
CA LEU A 241 39.32 -45.03 -0.88
C LEU A 241 39.21 -45.40 0.60
N ASP A 242 39.63 -44.49 1.50
CA ASP A 242 39.54 -44.67 2.94
C ASP A 242 38.10 -44.60 3.46
N ALA A 243 37.26 -43.73 2.88
CA ALA A 243 35.82 -43.68 3.20
C ALA A 243 35.06 -44.95 2.78
N GLY A 244 35.54 -45.66 1.75
CA GLY A 244 34.99 -46.94 1.31
C GLY A 244 35.40 -48.14 2.18
N GLY A 245 36.31 -47.94 3.14
CA GLY A 245 36.85 -48.99 4.00
C GLY A 245 37.37 -50.20 3.21
N THR A 246 37.32 -51.39 3.81
CA THR A 246 37.77 -52.64 3.16
C THR A 246 37.04 -52.92 1.84
N ILE A 247 35.79 -52.48 1.70
CA ILE A 247 34.98 -52.69 0.48
C ILE A 247 35.54 -51.88 -0.70
N GLY A 248 35.99 -50.64 -0.45
CA GLY A 248 36.62 -49.80 -1.48
C GLY A 248 37.89 -50.44 -2.07
N TYR A 249 38.75 -51.00 -1.21
CA TYR A 249 39.95 -51.72 -1.64
C TYR A 249 39.63 -52.99 -2.43
N ILE A 250 38.58 -53.73 -2.05
CA ILE A 250 38.13 -54.94 -2.77
C ILE A 250 37.65 -54.59 -4.18
N ILE A 251 36.86 -53.52 -4.34
CA ILE A 251 36.36 -53.07 -5.65
C ILE A 251 37.52 -52.61 -6.55
N LEU A 252 38.48 -51.86 -5.99
CA LEU A 252 39.68 -51.43 -6.73
C LEU A 252 40.49 -52.64 -7.21
N ALA A 253 40.72 -53.64 -6.34
CA ALA A 253 41.45 -54.85 -6.68
C ALA A 253 40.73 -55.68 -7.76
N LEU A 254 39.41 -55.84 -7.66
CA LEU A 254 38.59 -56.51 -8.68
C LEU A 254 38.61 -55.76 -10.02
N GLY A 255 38.53 -54.43 -10.01
CA GLY A 255 38.65 -53.61 -11.22
C GLY A 255 40.00 -53.78 -11.89
N LEU A 256 41.09 -53.78 -11.12
CA LEU A 256 42.45 -53.96 -11.63
C LEU A 256 42.66 -55.37 -12.19
N LEU A 257 42.11 -56.40 -11.52
CA LEU A 257 42.15 -57.79 -11.98
C LEU A 257 41.34 -57.95 -13.29
N GLY A 258 40.17 -57.32 -13.38
CA GLY A 258 39.37 -57.25 -14.62
C GLY A 258 40.13 -56.58 -15.75
N LEU A 259 40.80 -55.47 -15.49
CA LEU A 259 41.63 -54.77 -16.49
C LEU A 259 42.80 -55.65 -16.95
N ALA A 260 43.48 -56.33 -16.02
CA ALA A 260 44.54 -57.28 -16.36
C ALA A 260 44.04 -58.42 -17.25
N LEU A 261 42.85 -58.97 -16.98
CA LEU A 261 42.23 -60.00 -17.82
C LEU A 261 41.89 -59.48 -19.22
N ILE A 262 41.44 -58.23 -19.35
CA ILE A 262 41.20 -57.60 -20.66
C ILE A 262 42.51 -57.46 -21.44
N VAL A 263 43.60 -57.02 -20.79
CA VAL A 263 44.91 -56.88 -21.42
C VAL A 263 45.46 -58.24 -21.87
N ILE A 264 45.38 -59.26 -21.02
CA ILE A 264 45.76 -60.64 -21.38
C ILE A 264 44.93 -61.13 -22.56
N ARG A 265 43.62 -60.89 -22.56
CA ARG A 265 42.73 -61.26 -23.65
C ARG A 265 43.10 -60.55 -24.95
N ALA A 266 43.42 -59.26 -24.91
CA ALA A 266 43.88 -58.50 -26.07
C ALA A 266 45.20 -59.05 -26.63
N MET A 267 46.16 -59.40 -25.76
CA MET A 267 47.42 -60.04 -26.16
C MET A 267 47.20 -61.41 -26.80
N LEU A 268 46.35 -62.27 -26.22
CA LEU A 268 46.02 -63.59 -26.78
C LEU A 268 45.32 -63.49 -28.13
N LEU A 269 44.41 -62.52 -28.31
CA LEU A 269 43.79 -62.26 -29.61
C LEU A 269 44.83 -61.82 -30.64
N SER A 270 45.76 -60.94 -30.25
CA SER A 270 46.83 -60.47 -31.14
C SER A 270 47.80 -61.59 -31.53
N GLN A 271 48.10 -62.54 -30.64
CA GLN A 271 48.96 -63.69 -30.93
C GLN A 271 48.25 -64.79 -31.73
N ASN A 272 46.95 -65.01 -31.52
CA ASN A 272 46.21 -66.00 -32.30
C ASN A 272 45.79 -65.47 -33.67
N SER A 273 45.64 -64.15 -33.84
CA SER A 273 45.43 -63.50 -35.14
C SER A 273 46.61 -63.71 -36.10
N SER A 274 47.82 -63.97 -35.61
CA SER A 274 48.98 -64.26 -36.45
C SER A 274 49.13 -65.73 -36.84
N ASN A 275 48.16 -66.59 -36.48
CA ASN A 275 48.23 -68.04 -36.73
C ASN A 275 46.99 -68.60 -37.45
N VAL A 276 46.21 -67.74 -38.12
CA VAL A 276 45.02 -68.13 -38.93
C VAL A 276 45.22 -67.83 -40.41
N GLU A 277 46.46 -67.84 -40.90
CA GLU A 277 46.80 -67.68 -42.32
C GLU A 277 47.27 -68.99 -42.95
N ASP A 278 46.75 -70.13 -42.47
CA ASP A 278 46.82 -71.42 -43.16
C ASP A 278 45.61 -72.30 -42.76
N LEU A 279 44.47 -71.99 -43.38
CA LEU A 279 43.38 -72.93 -43.71
C LEU A 279 42.53 -72.34 -44.86
#